data_AF-A0A655YYZ1-F1
#
_entry.id   AF-A0A655YYZ1-F1
#
_cell.length_a   1.000
_cell.length_b   1.000
_cell.length_c   1.000
_cell.angle_alpha   90.00
_cell.angle_beta   90.00
_cell.angle_gamma   90.00
#
_symmetry.space_group_name_H-M   'P 1'
#
loop_
_entity.id
_entity.type
_entity.pdbx_description
1 polymer ?
#
loop_
_entity_poly.entity_id
_entity_poly.type
_entity_poly.pdbx_seq_one_letter_code
_entity_poly.pdbx_strand_id
1 'polypeptide(L)' 'MGDQRIFIELNAELAEHWPNLTEVKPAMEDAAKWDGVPNKLDMLEK' A
#
# COMPACT_ATOMS: atom_id res chain seq x y z
N MET A 1 -12.56 -11.75 10.05
CA MET A 1 -11.09 -11.88 10.07
C MET A 1 -10.65 -12.58 8.79
N GLY A 2 -9.97 -11.90 7.85
CA GLY A 2 -9.22 -12.61 6.80
C GLY A 2 -9.22 -12.08 5.35
N ASP A 3 -9.54 -10.81 5.07
CA ASP A 3 -9.44 -10.28 3.69
C ASP A 3 -8.00 -9.87 3.29
N GLN A 4 -7.11 -9.65 4.27
CA GLN A 4 -5.77 -9.15 3.99
C GLN A 4 -4.76 -10.21 3.51
N ARG A 5 -5.19 -11.47 3.33
CA ARG A 5 -4.30 -12.54 2.87
C ARG A 5 -3.68 -12.26 1.50
N ILE A 6 -4.40 -11.55 0.63
CA ILE A 6 -3.90 -11.12 -0.68
C ILE A 6 -2.65 -10.23 -0.59
N PHE A 7 -2.52 -9.45 0.49
CA PHE A 7 -1.37 -8.56 0.66
C PHE A 7 -0.06 -9.32 0.94
N ILE A 8 -0.09 -10.60 1.31
CA ILE A 8 1.13 -11.39 1.53
C ILE A 8 1.87 -11.59 0.19
N GLU A 9 1.17 -12.14 -0.79
CA GLU A 9 1.74 -12.41 -2.12
C GLU A 9 2.03 -11.10 -2.87
N LEU A 10 1.12 -10.13 -2.77
CA LEU A 10 1.30 -8.81 -3.38
C LEU A 10 2.54 -8.08 -2.84
N ASN A 11 2.79 -8.12 -1.54
CA ASN A 11 3.99 -7.50 -0.96
C ASN A 11 5.27 -8.19 -1.41
N ALA A 12 5.25 -9.51 -1.61
CA ALA A 12 6.39 -10.25 -2.14
C ALA A 12 6.70 -9.83 -3.60
N GLU A 13 5.68 -9.78 -4.46
CA GLU A 13 5.82 -9.33 -5.86
C GLU A 13 6.34 -7.88 -5.93
N LEU A 14 5.72 -6.96 -5.21
CA LEU A 14 6.07 -5.53 -5.29
C LEU A 14 7.44 -5.23 -4.69
N ALA A 15 7.88 -5.95 -3.65
CA ALA A 15 9.20 -5.76 -3.06
C ALA A 15 10.35 -6.12 -4.02
N GLU A 16 10.12 -6.99 -5.01
CA GLU A 16 11.11 -7.31 -6.05
C GLU A 16 11.23 -6.21 -7.11
N HIS A 17 10.17 -5.41 -7.32
CA HIS A 17 10.09 -4.43 -8.40
C HIS A 17 10.25 -2.97 -7.93
N TRP A 18 9.76 -2.63 -6.75
CA TRP A 18 9.79 -1.26 -6.25
C TRP A 18 11.17 -0.84 -5.71
N PRO A 19 11.53 0.44 -5.83
CA PRO A 19 12.75 0.96 -5.25
C PRO A 19 12.68 0.94 -3.72
N ASN A 20 13.83 0.71 -3.08
CA ASN A 20 13.93 0.76 -1.62
C ASN A 20 13.75 2.20 -1.10
N LEU A 21 12.85 2.39 -0.12
CA LEU A 21 12.60 3.66 0.55
C LEU A 21 13.17 3.64 1.97
N THR A 22 14.39 4.13 2.15
CA THR A 22 15.09 4.14 3.46
C THR A 22 14.96 5.45 4.23
N GLU A 23 14.34 6.47 3.65
CA GLU A 23 14.19 7.80 4.25
C GLU A 23 12.72 8.18 4.44
N VAL A 24 12.44 8.89 5.53
CA VAL A 24 11.09 9.36 5.84
C VAL A 24 10.70 10.47 4.87
N LYS A 25 9.51 10.33 4.28
CA LYS A 25 8.87 11.34 3.45
C LYS A 25 7.55 11.77 4.11
N PRO A 26 7.10 13.02 3.89
CA PRO A 26 5.77 13.43 4.34
C PRO A 26 4.70 12.54 3.70
N ALA A 27 3.58 12.36 4.41
CA ALA A 27 2.41 11.70 3.84
C ALA A 27 1.84 12.49 2.66
N MET A 28 1.05 11.83 1.81
CA MET A 28 0.31 12.49 0.74
C MET A 28 -0.69 13.50 1.30
N GLU A 29 -0.98 14.55 0.52
CA GLU A 29 -1.86 15.66 0.96
C GLU A 29 -3.26 15.19 1.37
N ASP A 30 -3.77 14.12 0.75
CA ASP A 30 -5.08 13.54 0.98
C ASP A 30 -5.08 12.30 1.88
N ALA A 31 -3.95 11.98 2.54
CA ALA A 31 -3.83 10.78 3.38
C ALA A 31 -4.95 10.68 4.44
N ALA A 32 -5.30 11.80 5.08
CA ALA A 32 -6.36 11.87 6.09
C ALA A 32 -7.77 11.53 5.54
N LYS A 33 -8.01 11.78 4.24
CA LYS A 33 -9.28 11.44 3.59
C LYS A 33 -9.40 9.93 3.36
N TRP A 34 -8.27 9.26 3.14
CA TRP A 34 -8.23 7.84 2.81
C TRP A 34 -8.03 6.93 4.02
N ASP A 35 -7.75 7.48 5.18
CA ASP A 35 -7.64 6.70 6.41
C ASP A 35 -8.99 6.07 6.77
N GLY A 36 -8.98 4.80 7.16
CA GLY A 36 -10.18 4.01 7.44
C GLY A 36 -11.07 3.64 6.25
N VAL A 37 -10.82 4.16 5.04
CA VAL A 37 -11.58 3.78 3.83
C VAL A 37 -11.24 2.33 3.43
N PRO A 38 -12.23 1.42 3.37
CA PRO A 38 -12.00 0.01 3.02
C PRO A 38 -11.81 -0.18 1.51
N ASN A 39 -11.30 -1.35 1.11
CA ASN A 39 -11.24 -1.81 -0.28
C ASN A 39 -10.46 -0.90 -1.26
N LYS A 40 -9.34 -0.31 -0.80
CA LYS A 40 -8.48 0.56 -1.63
C LYS A 40 -7.55 -0.19 -2.59
N LEU A 41 -7.61 -1.52 -2.65
CA LEU A 41 -6.71 -2.33 -3.47
C LEU A 41 -6.81 -1.98 -4.96
N ASP A 42 -8.02 -1.68 -5.45
CA ASP A 42 -8.27 -1.32 -6.85
C ASP A 42 -7.63 0.02 -7.25
N MET A 43 -7.15 0.80 -6.28
CA MET A 43 -6.50 2.09 -6.50
C MET A 43 -4.97 1.99 -6.44
N LEU A 44 -4.40 0.79 -6.28
CA LEU A 44 -2.96 0.59 -6.25
C LEU A 44 -2.34 0.80 -7.63
N GLU A 45 -1.37 1.71 -7.71
CA GLU A 45 -0.51 1.90 -8.88
C GLU A 45 0.73 0.99 -8.70
N LYS A 46 1.01 0.12 -9.68
CA LYS A 46 2.16 -0.80 -9.65
C LYS A 46 3.42 -0.16 -10.23
#